data_AF-A0A7S0LS24-F1
#
_entry.id   AF-A0A7S0LS24-F1
#
_cell.length_a   1.000
_cell.length_b   1.000
_cell.length_c   1.000
_cell.angle_alpha   90.00
_cell.angle_beta   90.00
_cell.angle_gamma   90.00
#
_symmetry.space_group_name_H-M   'P 1'
#
loop_
_entity.id
_entity.type
_entity.pdbx_description
1 polymer ?
#
loop_
_entity_poly.entity_id
_entity_poly.type
_entity_poly.pdbx_seq_one_letter_code
_entity_poly.pdbx_strand_id
1 'polypeptide(L)'
;KQVADGVWVTDPFGGKGSSSEHAALASGEVRASFDCRSVLVTSDFKVSLYDQDPSKKRKMLSFWLHPLCIPEGEYTLRLSKSELDGAVSDKKHKRFPADFFVEAVFTADPPPAQEVDEYPTYRLDDDDDDDAIEMDQGD
;
A
#
# COMPACT_ATOMS: atom_id res chain seq x y z
N LYS A 1 14.48 -7.29 -2.36
CA LYS A 1 13.77 -6.62 -3.48
C LYS A 1 12.50 -6.00 -2.90
N GLN A 2 11.99 -4.92 -3.46
CA GLN A 2 10.76 -4.30 -2.96
C GLN A 2 9.68 -4.32 -4.04
N VAL A 3 8.45 -4.57 -3.62
CA VAL A 3 7.22 -4.47 -4.40
C VAL A 3 6.57 -3.15 -4.01
N ALA A 4 6.07 -2.38 -4.96
CA ALA A 4 5.22 -1.24 -4.61
C ALA A 4 3.82 -1.78 -4.26
N ASP A 5 3.30 -1.53 -3.07
CA ASP A 5 1.95 -1.99 -2.67
C ASP A 5 0.88 -0.95 -3.04
N GLY A 6 1.24 0.34 -3.01
CA GLY A 6 0.37 1.38 -3.53
C GLY A 6 1.01 2.77 -3.55
N VAL A 7 0.44 3.66 -4.35
CA VAL A 7 0.75 5.09 -4.36
C VAL A 7 -0.51 5.87 -4.03
N TRP A 8 -0.48 6.66 -2.96
CA TRP A 8 -1.58 7.51 -2.51
C TRP A 8 -1.28 8.96 -2.88
N VAL A 9 -2.27 9.61 -3.49
CA VAL A 9 -2.23 11.01 -3.91
C VAL A 9 -3.49 11.68 -3.35
N THR A 10 -3.34 12.71 -2.53
CA THR A 10 -4.50 13.52 -2.10
C THR A 10 -5.04 14.29 -3.32
N ASP A 11 -6.32 14.18 -3.65
CA ASP A 11 -6.87 14.72 -4.91
C ASP A 11 -6.64 16.24 -5.03
N PRO A 12 -5.97 16.71 -6.10
CA PRO A 12 -5.80 18.14 -6.38
C PRO A 12 -7.07 18.82 -6.95
N PHE A 13 -8.10 18.08 -7.35
CA PHE A 13 -9.24 18.63 -8.09
C PHE A 13 -10.51 18.71 -7.25
N GLY A 14 -10.73 19.86 -6.63
CA GLY A 14 -12.08 20.28 -6.23
C GLY A 14 -12.95 20.51 -7.48
N GLY A 15 -13.69 19.49 -7.93
CA GLY A 15 -14.45 19.53 -9.18
C GLY A 15 -15.86 18.92 -9.09
N LYS A 16 -16.88 19.77 -9.23
CA LYS A 16 -18.30 19.41 -9.39
C LYS A 16 -18.51 18.38 -10.52
N GLY A 17 -19.10 17.23 -10.21
CA GLY A 17 -19.64 16.31 -11.22
C GLY A 17 -20.36 15.06 -10.65
N SER A 18 -21.69 15.01 -10.81
CA SER A 18 -22.56 13.84 -11.00
C SER A 18 -22.59 12.67 -9.98
N SER A 19 -23.44 12.83 -8.95
CA SER A 19 -24.48 11.88 -8.50
C SER A 19 -24.16 10.37 -8.53
N SER A 20 -23.31 9.85 -7.65
CA SER A 20 -23.77 9.19 -6.41
C SER A 20 -22.65 9.04 -5.36
N GLU A 21 -21.44 9.52 -5.67
CA GLU A 21 -20.28 9.61 -4.75
C GLU A 21 -20.23 10.95 -3.97
N HIS A 22 -21.30 11.74 -4.01
CA HIS A 22 -21.34 13.10 -3.44
C HIS A 22 -21.50 13.19 -1.93
N ALA A 23 -21.66 12.06 -1.22
CA ALA A 23 -21.71 12.07 0.25
C ALA A 23 -20.32 12.12 0.92
N ALA A 24 -19.25 11.74 0.22
CA ALA A 24 -17.87 11.82 0.73
C ALA A 24 -17.20 13.19 0.48
N LEU A 25 -17.84 14.04 -0.32
CA LEU A 25 -17.30 15.33 -0.78
C LEU A 25 -17.38 16.46 0.26
N ALA A 26 -18.06 16.26 1.38
CA ALA A 26 -18.16 17.23 2.47
C ALA A 26 -17.11 17.07 3.59
N SER A 27 -16.33 15.98 3.60
CA SER A 27 -15.32 15.69 4.65
C SER A 27 -13.87 16.04 4.26
N GLY A 28 -13.61 16.48 3.02
CA GLY A 28 -12.27 16.94 2.61
C GLY A 28 -11.24 15.82 2.36
N GLU A 29 -11.67 14.58 2.21
CA GLU A 29 -10.76 13.43 2.12
C GLU A 29 -11.01 12.60 0.87
N VAL A 30 -10.68 13.14 -0.30
CA VAL A 30 -10.55 12.32 -1.52
C VAL A 30 -9.08 11.97 -1.69
N ARG A 31 -8.76 10.68 -1.47
CA ARG A 31 -7.44 10.09 -1.70
C ARG A 31 -7.51 9.26 -2.98
N ALA A 32 -6.82 9.69 -4.03
CA ALA A 32 -6.58 8.83 -5.19
C ALA A 32 -5.53 7.78 -4.80
N SER A 33 -5.86 6.50 -4.93
CA SER A 33 -4.97 5.38 -4.63
C SER A 33 -4.72 4.56 -5.88
N PHE A 34 -3.46 4.26 -6.17
CA PHE A 34 -3.06 3.38 -7.26
C PHE A 34 -2.48 2.10 -6.67
N ASP A 35 -3.13 0.96 -6.90
CA ASP A 35 -2.59 -0.35 -6.55
C ASP A 35 -1.48 -0.72 -7.52
N CYS A 36 -0.28 -0.96 -6.98
CA CYS A 36 0.91 -1.27 -7.77
C CYS A 36 1.53 -2.62 -7.38
N ARG A 37 0.79 -3.50 -6.69
CA ARG A 37 1.31 -4.77 -6.12
C ARG A 37 1.98 -5.71 -7.11
N SER A 38 1.75 -5.54 -8.42
CA SER A 38 2.42 -6.31 -9.47
C SER A 38 3.74 -5.70 -9.97
N VAL A 39 4.13 -4.54 -9.46
CA VAL A 39 5.31 -3.79 -9.90
C VAL A 39 6.47 -4.05 -8.95
N LEU A 40 7.46 -4.79 -9.44
CA LEU A 40 8.74 -5.00 -8.78
C LEU A 40 9.70 -3.86 -9.12
N VAL A 41 10.27 -3.21 -8.10
CA VAL A 41 11.26 -2.13 -8.27
C VAL A 41 12.61 -2.56 -7.69
N THR A 42 13.67 -2.39 -8.48
CA THR A 42 15.04 -2.84 -8.12
C THR A 42 16.10 -1.76 -8.23
N SER A 43 15.79 -0.62 -8.85
CA SER A 43 16.71 0.49 -9.09
C SER A 43 15.93 1.81 -9.12
N ASP A 44 16.56 2.89 -9.57
CA ASP A 44 15.91 4.18 -9.80
C ASP A 44 14.68 4.01 -10.68
N PHE A 45 13.54 4.50 -10.19
CA PHE A 45 12.31 4.52 -10.93
C PHE A 45 11.68 5.91 -10.89
N LYS A 46 10.89 6.19 -11.93
CA LYS A 46 10.17 7.46 -12.06
C LYS A 46 8.68 7.22 -12.05
N VAL A 47 7.98 7.88 -11.14
CA VAL A 47 6.52 7.94 -11.16
C VAL A 47 6.11 9.26 -11.81
N SER A 48 5.15 9.20 -12.73
CA SER A 48 4.62 10.39 -13.41
C SER A 48 3.10 10.31 -13.47
N LEU A 49 2.42 11.30 -12.90
CA LEU A 49 0.98 11.44 -12.97
C LEU A 49 0.61 12.39 -14.11
N TYR A 50 -0.38 12.01 -14.89
CA TYR A 50 -0.89 12.81 -16.01
C TYR A 50 -2.36 13.13 -15.77
N ASP A 51 -2.79 14.28 -16.28
CA ASP A 51 -4.19 14.67 -16.30
C ASP A 51 -5.00 13.69 -17.17
N GLN A 52 -6.27 13.49 -16.85
CA GLN A 52 -7.15 12.54 -17.54
C GLN A 52 -7.46 13.00 -18.96
N ASP A 53 -7.40 14.31 -19.24
CA ASP A 53 -7.68 14.88 -20.57
C ASP A 53 -6.66 14.36 -21.62
N PRO A 54 -7.07 13.44 -22.52
CA PRO A 54 -6.15 12.80 -23.47
C PRO A 54 -5.69 13.78 -24.56
N SER A 55 -6.43 14.88 -24.77
CA SER A 55 -6.11 15.90 -25.79
C SER A 55 -4.96 16.81 -25.35
N LYS A 56 -4.76 16.92 -24.04
CA LYS A 56 -3.69 17.71 -23.42
C LYS A 56 -3.01 16.79 -22.41
N LYS A 57 -2.12 15.91 -22.89
CA LYS A 57 -1.24 15.05 -22.07
C LYS A 57 -0.35 15.90 -21.15
N ARG A 58 -0.96 16.51 -20.14
CA ARG A 58 -0.35 17.48 -19.25
C ARG A 58 0.12 16.68 -18.06
N LYS A 59 1.44 16.48 -18.00
CA LYS A 59 2.09 15.98 -16.79
C LYS A 59 1.68 16.86 -15.61
N MET A 60 1.10 16.24 -14.59
CA MET A 60 0.69 16.92 -13.37
C MET A 60 1.87 17.04 -12.43
N LEU A 61 2.45 15.89 -12.08
CA LEU A 61 3.61 15.78 -11.21
C LEU A 61 4.49 14.59 -11.61
N SER A 62 5.74 14.61 -11.19
CA SER A 62 6.58 13.42 -11.21
C SER A 62 7.63 13.46 -10.12
N PHE A 63 8.14 12.29 -9.76
CA PHE A 63 9.28 12.14 -8.86
C PHE A 63 10.12 10.94 -9.27
N TRP A 64 11.40 11.00 -8.92
CA TRP A 64 12.32 9.88 -9.01
C TRP A 64 12.54 9.34 -7.60
N LEU A 65 12.65 8.02 -7.47
CA LEU A 65 12.98 7.39 -6.21
C LEU A 65 13.94 6.22 -6.45
N HIS A 66 14.92 6.09 -5.57
CA HIS A 66 15.72 4.88 -5.43
C HIS A 66 15.22 4.09 -4.22
N PRO A 67 14.91 2.78 -4.33
CA PRO A 67 14.42 1.97 -3.21
C PRO A 67 15.32 1.98 -1.96
N LEU A 68 16.64 2.14 -2.14
CA LEU A 68 17.60 2.29 -1.03
C LEU A 68 17.42 3.57 -0.20
N CYS A 69 16.61 4.52 -0.64
CA CYS A 69 16.28 5.72 0.14
C CYS A 69 15.17 5.47 1.17
N ILE A 70 14.54 4.29 1.15
CA ILE A 70 13.53 3.90 2.13
C ILE A 70 14.26 3.31 3.34
N PRO A 71 14.10 3.88 4.55
CA PRO A 71 14.77 3.38 5.74
C PRO A 71 14.46 1.90 5.99
N GLU A 72 15.45 1.18 6.53
CA GLU A 72 15.25 -0.21 6.92
C GLU A 72 14.16 -0.32 8.00
N GLY A 73 13.21 -1.24 7.82
CA GLY A 73 12.05 -1.39 8.70
C GLY A 73 10.90 -0.42 8.39
N GLU A 74 11.10 0.56 7.51
CA GLU A 74 10.03 1.39 6.97
C GLU A 74 9.58 0.86 5.60
N TYR A 75 8.27 0.93 5.37
CA TYR A 75 7.62 0.49 4.14
C TYR A 75 6.88 1.65 3.47
N THR A 76 7.00 2.86 4.00
CA THR A 76 6.22 4.01 3.56
C THR A 76 7.14 5.19 3.38
N LEU A 77 7.08 5.82 2.21
CA LEU A 77 7.77 7.06 1.94
C LEU A 77 6.75 8.16 1.67
N ARG A 78 6.86 9.25 2.42
CA ARG A 78 6.00 10.43 2.26
C ARG A 78 6.78 11.58 1.63
N LEU A 79 6.37 11.97 0.43
CA LEU A 79 6.95 13.07 -0.35
C LEU A 79 6.04 14.30 -0.26
N SER A 80 6.59 15.39 0.26
CA SER A 80 5.93 16.68 0.33
C SER A 80 5.84 17.36 -1.05
N LYS A 81 4.96 18.34 -1.19
CA LYS A 81 4.83 19.16 -2.41
C LYS A 81 6.16 19.72 -2.94
N SER A 82 7.11 20.07 -2.06
CA SER A 82 8.43 20.60 -2.44
C SER A 82 9.32 19.58 -3.14
N GLU A 83 9.08 18.28 -2.95
CA GLU A 83 9.89 17.19 -3.50
C GLU A 83 9.34 16.67 -4.84
N LEU A 84 8.15 17.16 -5.23
CA LEU A 84 7.43 16.70 -6.41
C LEU A 84 7.63 17.68 -7.57
N ASP A 85 8.30 17.21 -8.62
CA ASP A 85 8.50 17.97 -9.86
C ASP A 85 7.14 18.26 -10.50
N GLY A 86 6.97 19.48 -11.01
CA GLY A 86 5.68 20.02 -11.45
C GLY A 86 4.83 20.62 -10.31
N ALA A 87 4.72 19.96 -9.14
CA ALA A 87 3.93 20.47 -8.02
C ALA A 87 4.64 21.60 -7.26
N VAL A 88 5.97 21.53 -7.12
CA VAL A 88 6.80 22.58 -6.51
C VAL A 88 6.67 23.94 -7.22
N SER A 89 6.35 23.93 -8.52
CA SER A 89 6.16 25.15 -9.31
C SER A 89 4.85 25.89 -8.96
N ASP A 90 3.87 25.22 -8.35
CA ASP A 90 2.59 25.78 -7.97
C ASP A 90 2.65 26.53 -6.64
N LYS A 91 3.46 27.59 -6.58
CA LYS A 91 3.65 28.41 -5.37
C LYS A 91 2.38 29.11 -4.88
N LYS A 92 1.36 29.21 -5.75
CA LYS A 92 0.07 29.85 -5.44
C LYS A 92 -1.00 28.86 -4.98
N HIS A 93 -0.64 27.58 -4.86
CA HIS A 93 -1.55 26.50 -4.47
C HIS A 93 -2.83 26.46 -5.30
N LYS A 94 -2.73 26.76 -6.60
CA LYS A 94 -3.89 26.80 -7.51
C LYS A 94 -4.31 25.42 -7.97
N ARG A 95 -3.35 24.49 -8.01
CA ARG A 95 -3.55 23.10 -8.46
C ARG A 95 -3.33 22.13 -7.32
N PHE A 96 -2.29 22.34 -6.52
CA PHE A 96 -1.95 21.48 -5.41
C PHE A 96 -2.08 22.28 -4.11
N PRO A 97 -2.85 21.80 -3.12
CA PRO A 97 -2.99 22.49 -1.85
C PRO A 97 -1.64 22.63 -1.13
N ALA A 98 -1.58 23.45 -0.07
CA ALA A 98 -0.33 23.73 0.63
C ALA A 98 0.25 22.53 1.38
N ASP A 99 -0.64 21.70 1.90
CA ASP A 99 -0.39 20.46 2.62
C ASP A 99 -0.36 19.22 1.71
N PHE A 100 -0.32 19.40 0.38
CA PHE A 100 -0.27 18.30 -0.57
C PHE A 100 0.96 17.40 -0.36
N PHE A 101 0.73 16.09 -0.34
CA PHE A 101 1.78 15.08 -0.28
C PHE A 101 1.41 13.85 -1.11
N VAL A 102 2.42 13.08 -1.46
CA VAL A 102 2.29 11.75 -2.05
C VAL A 102 2.88 10.74 -1.07
N GLU A 103 2.20 9.63 -0.89
CA GLU A 103 2.67 8.52 -0.06
C GLU A 103 2.86 7.28 -0.93
N ALA A 104 4.06 6.71 -0.92
CA ALA A 104 4.37 5.47 -1.60
C ALA A 104 4.58 4.37 -0.56
N VAL A 105 3.83 3.27 -0.70
CA VAL A 105 3.90 2.11 0.19
C VAL A 105 4.58 0.96 -0.56
N PHE A 106 5.51 0.29 0.09
CA PHE A 106 6.32 -0.80 -0.43
C PHE A 106 6.15 -2.03 0.45
N THR A 107 6.36 -3.20 -0.10
CA THR A 107 6.43 -4.48 0.62
C THR A 107 7.71 -5.20 0.21
N ALA A 108 8.29 -5.99 1.12
CA ALA A 108 9.45 -6.81 0.76
C ALA A 108 9.03 -7.98 -0.13
N ASP A 109 9.90 -8.39 -1.05
CA ASP A 109 9.77 -9.64 -1.81
C ASP A 109 10.94 -10.60 -1.47
N PRO A 110 10.68 -11.77 -0.86
CA PRO A 110 9.36 -12.24 -0.38
C PRO A 110 8.86 -11.41 0.81
N PRO A 111 7.53 -11.40 1.09
CA PRO A 111 7.01 -10.75 2.29
C PRO A 111 7.75 -11.32 3.51
N PRO A 112 8.01 -10.48 4.54
CA PRO A 112 8.68 -10.96 5.75
C PRO A 112 7.92 -12.19 6.23
N ALA A 113 8.67 -13.26 6.55
CA ALA A 113 8.08 -14.47 7.11
C ALA A 113 7.20 -14.01 8.27
N GLN A 114 5.87 -14.22 8.15
CA GLN A 114 5.00 -14.03 9.29
C GLN A 114 5.57 -14.97 10.35
N GLU A 115 5.98 -14.42 11.50
CA GLU A 115 6.26 -15.24 12.67
C GLU A 115 4.98 -16.03 12.89
N VAL A 116 4.99 -17.28 12.45
CA VAL A 116 3.92 -18.22 12.73
C VAL A 116 3.96 -18.35 14.23
N ASP A 117 3.03 -17.68 14.91
CA ASP A 117 2.78 -17.88 16.32
C ASP A 117 2.84 -19.38 16.55
N GLU A 118 3.83 -19.76 17.35
CA GLU A 118 4.21 -21.13 17.63
C GLU A 118 2.91 -21.92 17.84
N TYR A 119 2.61 -22.83 16.90
CA TYR A 119 1.40 -23.63 16.98
C TYR A 119 1.33 -24.16 18.41
N PRO A 120 0.20 -24.02 19.13
CA PRO A 120 0.08 -24.60 20.45
C PRO A 120 0.51 -26.05 20.29
N THR A 121 1.63 -26.40 20.92
CA THR A 121 2.08 -27.78 20.97
C THR A 121 0.94 -28.45 21.71
N TYR A 122 0.04 -29.08 20.94
CA TYR A 122 -0.94 -29.97 21.48
C TYR A 122 -0.08 -30.99 22.21
N ARG A 123 0.00 -30.85 23.54
CA ARG A 123 0.33 -31.99 24.38
C ARG A 123 -0.75 -32.97 23.98
N LEU A 124 -0.35 -33.98 23.22
CA LEU A 124 -1.05 -35.24 23.26
C LEU A 124 -0.95 -35.60 24.73
N ASP A 125 -1.96 -35.18 25.49
CA ASP A 125 -2.26 -35.84 26.74
C ASP A 125 -2.45 -37.28 26.29
N ASP A 126 -1.44 -38.10 26.58
CA ASP A 126 -1.49 -39.54 26.49
C ASP A 126 -2.64 -39.97 27.41
N ASP A 127 -3.88 -39.86 26.91
CA ASP A 127 -5.02 -40.55 27.49
C ASP A 127 -4.79 -42.04 27.20
N ASP A 128 -4.00 -42.63 28.09
CA ASP A 128 -4.22 -43.94 28.67
C ASP A 128 -5.73 -44.29 28.60
N ASP A 129 -6.08 -45.32 27.84
CA ASP A 129 -6.99 -46.34 28.36
C ASP A 129 -6.74 -47.67 27.64
N ASP A 130 -6.05 -48.50 28.40
CA ASP A 130 -5.73 -49.91 28.24
C ASP A 130 -7.02 -50.75 28.35
N ASP A 131 -7.81 -50.86 27.27
CA ASP A 131 -8.88 -51.87 27.24
C ASP A 131 -8.32 -53.21 26.73
N ALA A 132 -7.75 -53.95 27.67
CA ALA A 132 -7.43 -55.36 27.53
C ALA A 132 -8.71 -56.17 27.25
N ILE A 133 -8.90 -56.59 26.00
CA ILE A 133 -9.95 -57.54 25.61
C ILE A 133 -9.57 -58.92 26.15
N GLU A 134 -10.11 -59.28 27.31
CA GLU A 134 -10.18 -60.69 27.75
C GLU A 134 -11.11 -61.45 26.78
N MET A 135 -10.52 -62.31 25.95
CA MET A 135 -11.28 -63.31 25.20
C MET A 135 -11.58 -64.50 26.11
N ASP A 136 -12.78 -64.48 26.70
CA ASP A 136 -13.36 -65.61 27.42
C ASP A 136 -13.74 -66.74 26.45
N GLN A 137 -13.47 -67.97 26.87
CA GLN A 137 -13.60 -69.20 26.10
C GLN A 137 -15.03 -69.76 26.16
N GLY A 138 -15.52 -70.36 25.07
CA GLY A 138 -16.75 -71.15 25.07
C GLY A 138 -16.63 -72.40 24.21
N ASP A 139 -16.78 -73.56 24.88
CA ASP A 139 -16.82 -74.98 24.48
C ASP A 139 -16.71 -75.43 23.01
#